data_AF-A0A7S1JX93-F1
#
_entry.id   AF-A0A7S1JX93-F1
#
_cell.length_a   1.000
_cell.length_b   1.000
_cell.length_c   1.000
_cell.angle_alpha   90.00
_cell.angle_beta   90.00
_cell.angle_gamma   90.00
#
_symmetry.space_group_name_H-M   'P 1'
#
loop_
_entity.id
_entity.type
_entity.pdbx_description
1 polymer ?
#
loop_
_entity_poly.entity_id
_entity_poly.type
_entity_poly.pdbx_seq_one_letter_code
_entity_poly.pdbx_strand_id
1 'polypeptide(L)'
;AEGITRESLGREAFLERVWQWKDEKGGYISEQMRELGASADWTRLRFTLEPSMSAAVTEAFFRLHEKGLIYRGEYLVNWSPQLQTAVSDLEVEYSQEEGKLYHFKYMLAEANGDGRQYLPVATTRPETILGDTAVCVHPEDPRYAHLIGKSVVVPTQGRSIP
;
A
#
# COMPACT_ATOMS: atom_id res chain seq x y z
N ALA A 1 18.25 23.24 -3.67
CA ALA A 1 18.14 22.14 -2.69
C ALA A 1 19.45 22.06 -1.92
N GLU A 2 19.41 21.97 -0.60
CA GLU A 2 20.60 22.02 0.27
C GLU A 2 21.45 20.75 0.28
N GLY A 3 21.10 19.72 -0.50
CA GLY A 3 21.91 18.50 -0.65
C GLY A 3 21.91 17.56 0.57
N ILE A 4 21.07 17.83 1.57
CA ILE A 4 20.97 17.07 2.82
C ILE A 4 19.76 16.11 2.73
N THR A 5 19.94 14.85 3.12
CA THR A 5 18.86 13.85 3.14
C THR A 5 18.27 13.68 4.54
N ARG A 6 17.03 13.18 4.62
CA ARG A 6 16.33 12.91 5.89
C ARG A 6 17.15 11.97 6.79
N GLU A 7 17.80 10.99 6.18
CA GLU A 7 18.59 9.96 6.85
C GLU A 7 19.84 10.56 7.49
N SER A 8 20.48 11.53 6.84
CA SER A 8 21.71 12.17 7.34
C SER A 8 21.49 13.11 8.53
N LEU A 9 20.28 13.64 8.70
CA LEU A 9 19.95 14.60 9.77
C LEU A 9 19.59 13.91 11.09
N GLY A 10 19.09 12.68 11.03
CA GLY A 10 18.46 12.05 12.18
C GLY A 10 17.10 12.68 12.52
N ARG A 11 16.35 12.01 13.41
CA ARG A 11 14.93 12.34 13.66
C ARG A 11 14.72 13.73 14.27
N GLU A 12 15.50 14.08 15.28
CA GLU A 12 15.30 15.31 16.06
C GLU A 12 15.60 16.55 15.21
N ALA A 13 16.77 16.61 14.58
CA ALA A 13 17.14 17.71 13.70
C ALA A 13 16.20 17.84 12.49
N PHE A 14 15.72 16.71 11.95
CA PHE A 14 14.70 16.74 10.90
C PHE A 14 13.38 17.36 11.39
N LEU A 15 12.91 16.99 12.59
CA LEU A 15 11.69 17.57 13.16
C LEU A 15 11.83 19.08 13.39
N GLU A 16 12.94 19.54 13.96
CA GLU A 16 13.20 20.97 14.16
C GLU A 16 13.11 21.74 12.84
N ARG A 17 13.72 21.18 11.78
CA ARG A 17 13.69 21.77 10.45
C ARG A 17 12.28 21.80 9.84
N VAL A 18 11.47 20.76 10.04
CA VAL A 18 10.07 20.73 9.61
C VAL A 18 9.25 21.82 10.31
N TRP A 19 9.48 22.04 11.61
CA TRP A 19 8.82 23.11 12.35
C TRP A 19 9.23 24.50 11.86
N GLN A 20 10.52 24.74 11.62
CA GLN A 20 11.02 25.98 11.02
C GLN A 20 10.35 26.27 9.67
N TRP A 21 10.30 25.25 8.80
CA TRP A 21 9.63 25.37 7.50
C TRP A 21 8.14 25.66 7.63
N LYS A 22 7.46 24.99 8.59
CA LYS A 22 6.03 25.20 8.84
C LYS A 22 5.74 26.61 9.32
N ASP A 23 6.58 27.20 10.15
CA ASP A 23 6.40 28.57 10.63
C ASP A 23 6.63 29.59 9.52
N GLU A 24 7.67 29.38 8.71
CA GLU A 24 7.94 30.21 7.52
C GLU A 24 6.76 30.16 6.52
N LYS A 25 6.35 28.96 6.09
CA LYS A 25 5.29 28.81 5.08
C LYS A 25 3.89 29.11 5.62
N GLY A 26 3.62 28.76 6.87
CA GLY A 26 2.35 29.07 7.52
C GLY A 26 2.11 30.58 7.65
N GLY A 27 3.18 31.35 7.92
CA GLY A 27 3.16 32.81 7.90
C GLY A 27 2.77 33.35 6.52
N TYR A 28 3.48 32.91 5.47
CA TYR A 28 3.20 33.34 4.10
C TYR A 28 1.77 33.03 3.63
N ILE A 29 1.26 31.82 3.90
CA ILE A 29 -0.11 31.44 3.53
C ILE A 29 -1.13 32.36 4.24
N SER A 30 -0.90 32.65 5.52
CA SER A 30 -1.79 33.52 6.30
C SER A 30 -1.78 34.96 5.80
N GLU A 31 -0.63 35.48 5.41
CA GLU A 31 -0.48 36.82 4.83
C GLU A 31 -1.19 36.93 3.48
N GLN A 32 -0.96 35.97 2.59
CA GLN A 32 -1.63 35.90 1.28
C GLN A 32 -3.16 35.89 1.42
N MET A 33 -3.70 35.11 2.36
CA MET A 33 -5.15 35.09 2.60
C MET A 33 -5.69 36.44 3.08
N ARG A 34 -4.93 37.18 3.90
CA ARG A 34 -5.32 38.53 4.36
C ARG A 34 -5.26 39.55 3.23
N GLU A 35 -4.24 39.48 2.38
CA GLU A 35 -4.13 40.34 1.20
C GLU A 35 -5.27 40.11 0.20
N LEU A 36 -5.75 38.86 0.08
CA LEU A 36 -6.95 38.51 -0.68
C LEU A 36 -8.26 38.98 -0.03
N GLY A 37 -8.20 39.58 1.17
CA GLY A 37 -9.37 40.11 1.88
C GLY A 37 -10.18 39.07 2.66
N ALA A 38 -9.59 37.93 3.03
CA ALA A 38 -10.29 36.91 3.80
C ALA A 38 -10.68 37.43 5.20
N SER A 39 -11.98 37.52 5.46
CA SER A 39 -12.58 38.03 6.71
C SER A 39 -12.70 36.96 7.81
N ALA A 40 -11.73 36.04 7.87
CA ALA A 40 -11.70 34.98 8.88
C ALA A 40 -11.42 35.52 10.29
N ASP A 41 -11.85 34.79 11.33
CA ASP A 41 -11.46 35.09 12.72
C ASP A 41 -10.02 34.63 12.99
N TRP A 42 -9.09 35.50 12.64
CA TRP A 42 -7.65 35.26 12.80
C TRP A 42 -7.19 35.07 14.23
N THR A 43 -7.98 35.50 15.23
CA THR A 43 -7.66 35.27 16.65
C THR A 43 -7.80 33.80 17.05
N ARG A 44 -8.54 33.03 16.24
CA ARG A 44 -8.78 31.59 16.41
C ARG A 44 -8.04 30.74 15.39
N LEU A 45 -6.99 31.27 14.77
CA LEU A 45 -6.11 30.44 13.93
C LEU A 45 -5.60 29.25 14.75
N ARG A 46 -5.60 28.08 14.12
CA ARG A 46 -5.19 26.81 14.72
C ARG A 46 -4.37 26.02 13.72
N PHE A 47 -3.43 25.25 14.23
CA PHE A 47 -2.63 24.31 13.48
C PHE A 47 -2.84 22.88 14.00
N THR A 48 -2.87 21.91 13.08
CA THR A 48 -3.26 20.53 13.36
C THR A 48 -2.36 19.80 14.35
N LEU A 49 -1.09 20.21 14.47
CA LEU A 49 -0.13 19.64 15.43
C LEU A 49 0.05 20.49 16.69
N GLU A 50 -0.77 21.52 16.93
CA GLU A 50 -0.77 22.22 18.22
C GLU A 50 -1.18 21.27 19.36
N PRO A 51 -0.76 21.53 20.61
CA PRO A 51 -1.06 20.64 21.73
C PRO A 51 -2.56 20.36 21.93
N SER A 52 -3.42 21.36 21.76
CA SER A 52 -4.87 21.21 21.92
C SER A 52 -5.51 20.38 20.80
N MET A 53 -5.04 20.52 19.56
CA MET A 53 -5.52 19.75 18.41
C MET A 53 -5.02 18.30 18.47
N SER A 54 -3.74 18.11 18.84
CA SER A 54 -3.17 16.78 19.08
C SER A 54 -3.93 16.03 20.18
N ALA A 55 -4.27 16.70 21.28
CA ALA A 55 -5.07 16.12 22.35
C ALA A 55 -6.47 15.68 21.86
N ALA A 56 -7.11 16.45 20.98
CA ALA A 56 -8.40 16.08 20.40
C ALA A 56 -8.30 14.82 19.52
N VAL A 57 -7.22 14.66 18.73
CA VAL A 57 -6.98 13.45 17.94
C VAL A 57 -6.74 12.24 18.85
N THR A 58 -5.96 12.40 19.92
CA THR A 58 -5.73 11.34 20.91
C THR A 58 -7.02 10.89 21.57
N GLU A 59 -7.87 11.81 22.02
CA GLU A 59 -9.19 11.50 22.58
C GLU A 59 -10.09 10.77 21.56
N ALA A 60 -10.13 11.24 20.32
CA ALA A 60 -10.90 10.60 19.25
C ALA A 60 -10.43 9.16 19.01
N PHE A 61 -9.11 8.94 18.98
CA PHE A 61 -8.53 7.60 18.84
C PHE A 61 -8.95 6.68 19.98
N PHE A 62 -8.81 7.10 21.24
CA PHE A 62 -9.21 6.29 22.39
C PHE A 62 -10.69 5.93 22.36
N ARG A 63 -11.55 6.91 22.10
CA ARG A 63 -13.00 6.69 22.01
C ARG A 63 -13.39 5.70 20.92
N LEU A 64 -12.72 5.73 19.77
CA LEU A 64 -12.99 4.80 18.67
C LEU A 64 -12.42 3.40 18.97
N HIS A 65 -11.27 3.33 19.64
CA HIS A 65 -10.68 2.09 20.10
C HIS A 65 -11.54 1.41 21.18
N GLU A 66 -12.03 2.15 22.19
CA GLU A 66 -12.94 1.63 23.23
C GLU A 66 -14.26 1.12 22.65
N LYS A 67 -14.72 1.69 21.54
CA LYS A 67 -15.90 1.21 20.79
C LYS A 67 -15.61 0.01 19.90
N GLY A 68 -14.36 -0.47 19.81
CA GLY A 68 -13.95 -1.56 18.94
C GLY A 68 -13.89 -1.20 17.45
N LEU A 69 -13.90 0.08 17.10
CA LEU A 69 -13.83 0.57 15.71
C LEU A 69 -12.39 0.73 15.21
N ILE A 70 -11.43 0.85 16.13
CA ILE A 70 -10.00 0.81 15.84
C ILE A 70 -9.44 -0.46 16.45
N TYR A 71 -8.69 -1.21 15.65
CA TYR A 71 -8.02 -2.44 16.07
C TYR A 71 -6.67 -2.56 15.37
N ARG A 72 -5.84 -3.48 15.88
CA ARG A 72 -4.57 -3.87 15.25
C ARG A 72 -4.70 -5.30 14.74
N GLY A 73 -4.37 -5.50 13.47
CA GLY A 73 -4.37 -6.82 12.83
C GLY A 73 -3.45 -6.83 11.61
N GLU A 74 -3.38 -7.99 10.97
CA GLU A 74 -2.65 -8.18 9.72
C GLU A 74 -3.64 -8.11 8.56
N TYR A 75 -3.39 -7.20 7.62
CA TYR A 75 -4.17 -7.07 6.39
C TYR A 75 -3.25 -6.62 5.25
N LEU A 76 -3.67 -6.83 4.00
CA LEU A 76 -2.91 -6.37 2.84
C LEU A 76 -2.97 -4.84 2.76
N VAL A 77 -1.81 -4.19 2.85
CA VAL A 77 -1.70 -2.73 2.78
C VAL A 77 -1.00 -2.30 1.50
N ASN A 78 -1.33 -1.12 0.98
CA ASN A 78 -0.51 -0.47 -0.02
C ASN A 78 0.74 0.08 0.67
N TRP A 79 1.93 -0.32 0.20
CA TRP A 79 3.21 0.11 0.74
C TRP A 79 3.98 0.90 -0.30
N SER A 80 4.43 2.12 0.06
CA SER A 80 5.31 2.91 -0.79
C SER A 80 6.78 2.64 -0.45
N PRO A 81 7.58 2.04 -1.35
CA PRO A 81 9.01 1.82 -1.10
C PRO A 81 9.81 3.11 -0.96
N GLN A 82 9.39 4.17 -1.64
CA GLN A 82 10.08 5.46 -1.61
C GLN A 82 9.83 6.21 -0.32
N LEU A 83 8.58 6.25 0.16
CA LEU A 83 8.22 6.92 1.41
C LEU A 83 8.49 6.05 2.64
N GLN A 84 8.60 4.74 2.45
CA GLN A 84 8.76 3.72 3.49
C GLN A 84 7.61 3.74 4.51
N THR A 85 6.37 3.83 4.01
CA THR A 85 5.15 3.84 4.83
C THR A 85 4.00 3.17 4.09
N ALA A 86 3.00 2.72 4.86
CA ALA A 86 1.70 2.37 4.34
C ALA A 86 0.96 3.64 3.86
N VAL A 87 0.15 3.50 2.81
CA VAL A 87 -0.67 4.57 2.22
C VAL A 87 -2.13 4.10 2.11
N SER A 88 -3.07 5.03 2.23
CA SER A 88 -4.49 4.75 2.05
C SER A 88 -4.81 4.50 0.57
N ASP A 89 -5.88 3.75 0.26
CA ASP A 89 -6.38 3.61 -1.12
C ASP A 89 -6.68 4.96 -1.76
N LEU A 90 -7.12 5.96 -0.98
CA LEU A 90 -7.38 7.32 -1.46
C LEU A 90 -6.11 8.11 -1.84
N GLU A 91 -4.94 7.64 -1.41
CA GLU A 91 -3.62 8.25 -1.70
C GLU A 91 -2.93 7.54 -2.88
N VAL A 92 -3.54 6.48 -3.44
CA VAL A 92 -3.00 5.75 -4.59
C VAL A 92 -3.54 6.35 -5.88
N GLU A 93 -2.62 6.84 -6.71
CA GLU A 93 -2.93 7.31 -8.05
C GLU A 93 -2.67 6.21 -9.08
N TYR A 94 -3.63 5.99 -9.98
CA TYR A 94 -3.53 4.98 -11.02
C TYR A 94 -3.18 5.61 -12.37
N SER A 95 -2.13 5.09 -13.00
CA SER A 95 -1.72 5.41 -14.37
C SER A 95 -1.75 4.15 -15.25
N GLN A 96 -1.93 4.35 -16.55
CA GLN A 96 -1.75 3.27 -17.53
C GLN A 96 -0.30 3.22 -17.99
N GLU A 97 0.29 2.03 -17.99
CA GLU A 97 1.67 1.79 -18.45
C GLU A 97 1.72 0.58 -19.37
N GLU A 98 2.61 0.60 -20.36
CA GLU A 98 2.85 -0.54 -21.23
C GLU A 98 3.58 -1.64 -20.46
N GLY A 99 2.91 -2.78 -20.30
CA GLY A 99 3.44 -3.95 -19.61
C GLY A 99 3.68 -5.15 -20.53
N LYS A 100 4.27 -6.21 -19.96
CA LYS A 100 4.40 -7.52 -20.61
C LYS A 100 3.51 -8.53 -19.89
N LEU A 101 2.83 -9.38 -20.66
CA LEU A 101 2.06 -10.50 -20.12
C LEU A 101 2.82 -11.81 -20.39
N TYR A 102 3.23 -12.48 -19.31
CA TYR A 102 3.97 -13.73 -19.37
C TYR A 102 3.03 -14.92 -19.20
N HIS A 103 3.36 -16.04 -19.83
CA HIS A 103 2.60 -17.29 -19.72
C HIS A 103 3.50 -18.40 -19.17
N PHE A 104 3.11 -19.00 -18.05
CA PHE A 104 3.83 -20.06 -17.38
C PHE A 104 3.01 -21.36 -17.36
N LYS A 105 3.70 -22.49 -17.34
CA LYS A 105 3.07 -23.82 -17.27
C LYS A 105 3.20 -24.36 -15.86
N TYR A 106 2.08 -24.54 -15.17
CA TYR A 106 2.01 -25.19 -13.87
C TYR A 106 1.69 -26.66 -14.09
N MET A 107 2.62 -27.54 -13.79
CA MET A 107 2.48 -28.97 -14.07
C MET A 107 1.58 -29.61 -13.02
N LEU A 108 0.67 -30.51 -13.39
CA LEU A 108 -0.07 -31.28 -12.38
C LEU A 108 0.89 -32.15 -11.56
N ALA A 109 0.71 -32.18 -10.24
CA ALA A 109 1.56 -32.94 -9.32
C ALA A 109 1.36 -34.46 -9.50
N GLU A 110 0.12 -34.89 -9.75
CA GLU A 110 -0.27 -36.29 -9.95
C GLU A 110 -0.15 -36.74 -11.41
N ALA A 111 0.99 -36.52 -12.04
CA ALA A 111 1.20 -36.93 -13.43
C ALA A 111 1.30 -38.47 -13.57
N ASN A 112 0.16 -39.16 -13.59
CA ASN A 112 0.03 -40.59 -13.85
C ASN A 112 -0.11 -40.86 -15.36
N GLY A 113 1.00 -41.01 -16.08
CA GLY A 113 1.06 -41.63 -17.41
C GLY A 113 0.59 -40.80 -18.62
N ASP A 114 1.43 -40.83 -19.67
CA ASP A 114 1.24 -40.42 -21.08
C ASP A 114 0.83 -38.98 -21.46
N GLY A 115 0.80 -38.05 -20.51
CA GLY A 115 0.77 -36.64 -20.85
C GLY A 115 1.15 -35.77 -19.67
N ARG A 116 2.19 -34.96 -19.82
CA ARG A 116 2.46 -33.84 -18.90
C ARG A 116 1.33 -32.82 -19.01
N GLN A 117 0.21 -33.06 -18.34
CA GLN A 117 -0.88 -32.09 -18.23
C GLN A 117 -0.41 -30.90 -17.39
N TYR A 118 -0.68 -29.70 -17.90
CA TYR A 118 -0.31 -28.45 -17.27
C TYR A 118 -1.44 -27.43 -17.38
N LEU A 119 -1.48 -26.51 -16.43
CA LEU A 119 -2.36 -25.36 -16.43
C LEU A 119 -1.55 -24.12 -16.87
N PRO A 120 -1.91 -23.45 -17.98
CA PRO A 120 -1.28 -22.20 -18.35
C PRO A 120 -1.77 -21.06 -17.44
N VAL A 121 -0.83 -20.35 -16.81
CA VAL A 121 -1.10 -19.19 -15.96
C VAL A 121 -0.49 -17.95 -16.60
N ALA A 122 -1.28 -16.90 -16.73
CA ALA A 122 -0.83 -15.61 -17.25
C ALA A 122 -0.61 -14.61 -16.11
N THR A 123 0.53 -13.92 -16.09
CA THR A 123 0.85 -12.90 -15.07
C THR A 123 1.70 -11.78 -15.66
N THR A 124 1.52 -10.56 -15.17
CA THR A 124 2.42 -9.41 -15.44
C THR A 124 3.58 -9.34 -14.45
N ARG A 125 3.54 -10.15 -13.38
CA ARG A 125 4.47 -10.14 -12.25
C ARG A 125 5.11 -11.51 -12.05
N PRO A 126 6.04 -11.94 -12.93
CA PRO A 126 6.68 -13.25 -12.80
C PRO A 126 7.44 -13.43 -11.47
N GLU A 127 7.87 -12.35 -10.83
CA GLU A 127 8.55 -12.37 -9.54
C GLU A 127 7.66 -12.84 -8.38
N THR A 128 6.32 -12.74 -8.51
CA THR A 128 5.40 -13.17 -7.45
C THR A 128 5.11 -14.67 -7.46
N ILE A 129 5.48 -15.39 -8.52
CA ILE A 129 5.26 -16.84 -8.68
C ILE A 129 5.81 -17.65 -7.49
N LEU A 130 6.92 -17.18 -6.92
CA LEU A 130 7.57 -17.81 -5.77
C LEU A 130 6.67 -17.82 -4.52
N GLY A 131 5.76 -16.84 -4.41
CA GLY A 131 4.80 -16.68 -3.33
C GLY A 131 3.44 -17.30 -3.60
N ASP A 132 3.23 -17.97 -4.73
CA ASP A 132 1.92 -18.53 -5.09
C ASP A 132 1.48 -19.58 -4.08
N THR A 133 0.22 -19.51 -3.63
CA THR A 133 -0.33 -20.45 -2.65
C THR A 133 -1.40 -21.37 -3.23
N ALA A 134 -2.02 -20.97 -4.34
CA ALA A 134 -3.00 -21.75 -5.09
C ALA A 134 -3.09 -21.25 -6.53
N VAL A 135 -3.65 -22.04 -7.44
CA VAL A 135 -4.07 -21.57 -8.77
C VAL A 135 -5.59 -21.58 -8.89
N CYS A 136 -6.17 -20.43 -9.26
CA CYS A 136 -7.61 -20.27 -9.36
C CYS A 136 -8.11 -20.61 -10.76
N VAL A 137 -9.16 -21.44 -10.82
CA VAL A 137 -9.89 -21.78 -12.05
C VAL A 137 -11.36 -21.41 -11.85
N HIS A 138 -11.97 -20.80 -12.87
CA HIS A 138 -13.40 -20.50 -12.84
C HIS A 138 -14.21 -21.82 -12.85
N PRO A 139 -15.19 -22.01 -11.94
CA PRO A 139 -15.90 -23.29 -11.79
C PRO A 139 -16.66 -23.72 -13.05
N GLU A 140 -17.14 -22.77 -13.83
CA GLU A 140 -17.90 -23.02 -15.06
C GLU A 140 -17.03 -23.07 -16.33
N ASP A 141 -15.70 -22.94 -16.22
CA ASP A 141 -14.83 -23.00 -17.41
C ASP A 141 -14.64 -24.47 -17.85
N PRO A 142 -15.26 -24.91 -18.96
CA PRO A 142 -15.21 -26.31 -19.37
C PRO A 142 -13.80 -26.77 -19.73
N ARG A 143 -12.89 -25.83 -20.03
CA ARG A 143 -11.49 -26.14 -20.38
C ARG A 143 -10.71 -26.68 -19.19
N TYR A 144 -11.06 -26.26 -17.96
CA TYR A 144 -10.26 -26.52 -16.76
C TYR A 144 -11.07 -27.00 -15.56
N ALA A 145 -12.41 -27.05 -15.63
CA ALA A 145 -13.26 -27.51 -14.52
C ALA A 145 -12.86 -28.90 -13.98
N HIS A 146 -12.38 -29.79 -14.85
CA HIS A 146 -11.89 -31.12 -14.50
C HIS A 146 -10.55 -31.13 -13.72
N LEU A 147 -9.93 -29.97 -13.54
CA LEU A 147 -8.70 -29.78 -12.77
C LEU A 147 -8.97 -29.23 -11.35
N ILE A 148 -10.21 -28.83 -11.05
CA ILE A 148 -10.57 -28.32 -9.73
C ILE A 148 -10.35 -29.42 -8.68
N GLY A 149 -9.65 -29.06 -7.61
CA GLY A 149 -9.27 -29.99 -6.53
C GLY A 149 -7.99 -30.79 -6.80
N LYS A 150 -7.36 -30.63 -7.96
CA LYS A 150 -6.04 -31.22 -8.24
C LYS A 150 -4.93 -30.24 -7.89
N SER A 151 -3.81 -30.76 -7.42
CA SER A 151 -2.63 -29.94 -7.13
C SER A 151 -1.72 -29.78 -8.34
N VAL A 152 -1.10 -28.60 -8.44
CA VAL A 152 -0.07 -28.27 -9.42
C VAL A 152 1.28 -28.03 -8.73
N VAL A 153 2.34 -27.98 -9.53
CA VAL A 153 3.70 -27.72 -9.09
C VAL A 153 4.09 -26.32 -9.53
N VAL A 154 4.50 -25.48 -8.57
CA VAL A 154 5.01 -24.14 -8.79
C VAL A 154 6.26 -24.23 -9.67
N PRO A 155 6.31 -23.52 -10.82
CA PRO A 155 7.51 -23.44 -11.64
C PRO A 155 8.71 -23.03 -10.79
N THR A 156 9.88 -23.62 -11.05
CA THR A 156 11.18 -23.35 -10.36
C THR A 156 11.37 -23.93 -8.94
N GLN A 157 10.34 -23.98 -8.09
CA GLN A 157 10.52 -24.43 -6.69
C GLN A 157 10.21 -25.91 -6.46
N GLY A 158 9.49 -26.57 -7.37
CA GLY A 158 9.04 -27.96 -7.17
C GLY A 158 8.02 -28.12 -6.03
N ARG A 159 7.55 -27.02 -5.45
CA ARG A 159 6.53 -26.99 -4.39
C ARG A 159 5.16 -27.27 -5.00
N SER A 160 4.39 -28.17 -4.38
CA SER A 160 3.02 -28.44 -4.77
C SER A 160 2.05 -27.47 -4.09
N ILE A 161 1.08 -26.96 -4.85
CA ILE A 161 0.01 -26.08 -4.39
C ILE A 161 -1.34 -26.57 -4.94
N PRO A 162 -2.46 -26.30 -4.23
CA PRO A 162 -3.80 -26.57 -4.73
C PRO A 162 -4.17 -25.73 -5.96
#